data_AF-A0A0U1L5J8-F1
#
_entry.id   AF-A0A0U1L5J8-F1
#
_cell.length_a   1.000
_cell.length_b   1.000
_cell.length_c   1.000
_cell.angle_alpha   90.00
_cell.angle_beta   90.00
_cell.angle_gamma   90.00
#
_symmetry.space_group_name_H-M   'P 1'
#
loop_
_entity.id
_entity.type
_entity.pdbx_description
1 polymer ?
#
loop_
_entity_poly.entity_id
_entity_poly.type
_entity_poly.pdbx_seq_one_letter_code
_entity_poly.pdbx_strand_id
1 'polypeptide(L)'
;MTAAMIDASHKMSGAWTTSVPGLLSWSIDADAVMLTDSAGLTVEAGRQLLLSSFYNRILVHVRYVRKDGSKFQGYAAITDLSEEAPHDDVATYKIKLDGSGAPEEVNGTKQVETVTVAGTVTTAGNATITVTAAGMTGSPKAISVAVSLNDSAAVVAQKVRETLALDSAVIALFDVSGVGIAVVLTRKVAAANDATLNIAIANGTCAGLTAVPTSTDTTPGVAPI
;
A
#
# COMPACT_ATOMS: atom_id res chain seq x y z
N MET A 1 -3.72 13.19 16.75
CA MET A 1 -3.44 12.15 17.77
C MET A 1 -2.81 12.83 18.96
N THR A 2 -3.24 12.49 20.15
CA THR A 2 -2.77 13.05 21.42
C THR A 2 -2.60 11.92 22.42
N ALA A 3 -1.70 12.09 23.38
CA ALA A 3 -1.50 11.17 24.49
C ALA A 3 -1.87 11.88 25.79
N ALA A 4 -2.68 11.23 26.62
CA ALA A 4 -2.84 11.68 28.00
C ALA A 4 -1.49 11.55 28.72
N MET A 5 -1.20 12.46 29.65
CA MET A 5 0.00 12.38 30.50
C MET A 5 -0.43 12.05 31.92
N ILE A 6 0.21 11.05 32.51
CA ILE A 6 0.02 10.69 33.92
C ILE A 6 1.19 11.25 34.71
N ASP A 7 0.92 12.02 35.76
CA ASP A 7 1.95 12.51 36.67
C ASP A 7 2.50 11.35 37.52
N ALA A 8 3.82 11.16 37.46
CA ALA A 8 4.56 10.11 38.16
C ALA A 8 5.61 10.72 39.12
N SER A 9 5.48 12.00 39.45
CA SER A 9 6.41 12.69 40.34
C SER A 9 6.39 12.08 41.74
N HIS A 10 7.57 11.93 42.34
CA HIS A 10 7.73 11.39 43.69
C HIS A 10 8.63 12.30 44.53
N LYS A 11 8.67 12.09 45.84
CA LYS A 11 9.38 12.97 46.79
C LYS A 11 10.91 13.07 46.57
N MET A 12 11.49 12.27 45.67
CA MET A 12 12.91 12.30 45.31
C MET A 12 13.16 12.84 43.88
N SER A 13 12.12 13.25 43.14
CA SER A 13 12.27 13.78 41.76
C SER A 13 12.80 15.22 41.71
N GLY A 14 13.11 15.83 42.86
CA GLY A 14 13.51 17.23 42.95
C GLY A 14 12.36 18.19 42.62
N ALA A 15 12.67 19.37 42.07
CA ALA A 15 11.68 20.37 41.64
C ALA A 15 11.11 20.10 40.24
N TRP A 16 11.39 18.94 39.65
CA TRP A 16 10.99 18.58 38.30
C TRP A 16 9.85 17.56 38.33
N THR A 17 8.85 17.79 37.47
CA THR A 17 7.76 16.84 37.26
C THR A 17 8.21 15.70 36.36
N THR A 18 7.79 14.48 36.68
CA THR A 18 8.02 13.30 35.85
C THR A 18 6.68 12.81 35.34
N SER A 19 6.52 12.59 34.03
CA SER A 19 5.26 12.09 33.46
C SER A 19 5.46 10.83 32.65
N VAL A 20 4.47 9.95 32.70
CA VAL A 20 4.42 8.71 31.92
C VAL A 20 3.29 8.84 30.90
N PRO A 21 3.48 8.40 29.64
CA PRO A 21 2.42 8.42 28.64
C PRO A 21 1.27 7.53 29.07
N GLY A 22 0.07 8.12 29.11
CA GLY A 22 -1.21 7.46 29.34
C GLY A 22 -1.89 7.07 28.03
N LEU A 23 -3.21 6.98 28.05
CA LEU A 23 -4.01 6.54 26.91
C LEU A 23 -3.88 7.48 25.71
N LEU A 24 -3.86 6.89 24.51
CA LEU A 24 -3.87 7.61 23.25
C LEU A 24 -5.30 7.92 22.82
N SER A 25 -5.49 9.10 22.23
CA SER A 25 -6.72 9.49 21.56
C SER A 25 -6.42 10.15 20.21
N TRP A 26 -7.44 10.24 19.37
CA TRP A 26 -7.36 10.95 18.10
C TRP A 26 -8.61 11.77 17.90
N SER A 27 -8.45 12.92 17.26
CA SER A 27 -9.53 13.82 16.89
C SER A 27 -9.29 14.31 15.46
N ILE A 28 -10.36 14.66 14.78
CA ILE A 28 -10.33 15.31 13.47
C ILE A 28 -11.20 16.57 13.58
N ASP A 29 -10.60 17.71 13.24
CA ASP A 29 -11.29 18.98 13.06
C ASP A 29 -11.29 19.27 11.55
N ALA A 30 -12.47 19.41 10.96
CA ALA A 30 -12.62 19.57 9.52
C ALA A 30 -13.74 20.54 9.15
N ASP A 31 -13.53 21.26 8.05
CA ASP A 31 -14.56 21.99 7.32
C ASP A 31 -15.02 21.10 6.15
N ALA A 32 -16.32 20.88 6.03
CA ALA A 32 -16.90 19.91 5.10
C ALA A 32 -18.06 20.51 4.29
N VAL A 33 -18.10 20.19 3.00
CA VAL A 33 -19.25 20.45 2.13
C VAL A 33 -19.98 19.14 1.90
N MET A 34 -21.31 19.14 2.04
CA MET A 34 -22.11 17.95 1.75
C MET A 34 -22.31 17.79 0.25
N LEU A 35 -22.03 16.60 -0.26
CA LEU A 35 -22.21 16.24 -1.65
C LEU A 35 -23.16 15.04 -1.75
N THR A 36 -23.92 14.96 -2.84
CA THR A 36 -24.66 13.74 -3.18
C THR A 36 -23.66 12.65 -3.51
N ASP A 37 -23.75 11.52 -2.83
CA ASP A 37 -22.85 10.39 -3.07
C ASP A 37 -23.18 9.70 -4.42
N SER A 38 -22.17 9.06 -5.00
CA SER A 38 -22.25 8.14 -6.14
C SER A 38 -23.27 7.00 -5.96
N ALA A 39 -23.61 6.64 -4.71
CA ALA A 39 -24.67 5.70 -4.36
C ALA A 39 -26.09 6.31 -4.35
N GLY A 40 -26.24 7.60 -4.66
CA GLY A 40 -27.53 8.30 -4.73
C GLY A 40 -28.06 8.82 -3.39
N LEU A 41 -27.24 8.82 -2.33
CA LEU A 41 -27.60 9.46 -1.07
C LEU A 41 -27.64 10.98 -1.29
N THR A 42 -28.84 11.55 -1.30
CA THR A 42 -29.04 12.99 -1.50
C THR A 42 -28.46 13.79 -0.34
N VAL A 43 -28.11 15.05 -0.59
CA VAL A 43 -27.63 15.99 0.45
C VAL A 43 -28.57 16.03 1.66
N GLU A 44 -29.89 16.02 1.44
CA GLU A 44 -30.88 16.02 2.53
C GLU A 44 -30.84 14.72 3.35
N ALA A 45 -30.77 13.55 2.71
CA ALA A 45 -30.68 12.28 3.41
C ALA A 45 -29.35 12.16 4.19
N GLY A 46 -28.25 12.63 3.61
CA GLY A 46 -26.95 12.73 4.28
C GLY A 46 -26.98 13.64 5.51
N ARG A 47 -27.64 14.80 5.40
CA ARG A 47 -27.84 15.74 6.51
C ARG A 47 -28.62 15.10 7.66
N GLN A 48 -29.72 14.41 7.36
CA GLN A 48 -30.52 13.73 8.38
C GLN A 48 -29.71 12.62 9.09
N LEU A 49 -28.89 11.87 8.36
CA LEU A 49 -28.00 10.88 8.95
C LEU A 49 -26.92 11.51 9.84
N LEU A 50 -26.35 12.64 9.42
CA LEU A 50 -25.36 13.35 10.22
C LEU A 50 -25.97 13.90 11.52
N LEU A 51 -27.10 14.59 11.43
CA LEU A 51 -27.82 15.13 12.58
C LEU A 51 -28.30 14.03 13.52
N SER A 52 -28.88 12.94 12.99
CA SER A 52 -29.33 11.82 13.81
C SER A 52 -28.17 11.12 14.51
N SER A 53 -27.01 10.99 13.85
CA SER A 53 -25.79 10.44 14.47
C SER A 53 -25.28 11.33 15.60
N PHE A 54 -25.30 12.66 15.39
CA PHE A 54 -24.94 13.63 16.41
C PHE A 54 -25.90 13.56 17.61
N TYR A 55 -27.21 13.68 17.41
CA TYR A 55 -28.20 13.72 18.49
C TYR A 55 -28.27 12.41 19.29
N ASN A 56 -28.21 11.26 18.60
CA ASN A 56 -28.30 9.96 19.26
C ASN A 56 -26.94 9.42 19.74
N ARG A 57 -25.86 10.20 19.60
CA ARG A 57 -24.49 9.80 19.98
C ARG A 57 -24.05 8.49 19.31
N ILE A 58 -24.49 8.28 18.07
CA ILE A 58 -24.11 7.10 17.29
C ILE A 58 -22.68 7.30 16.80
N LEU A 59 -21.85 6.27 16.99
CA LEU A 59 -20.50 6.26 16.46
C LEU A 59 -20.55 6.19 14.92
N VAL A 60 -19.90 7.15 14.27
CA VAL A 60 -19.72 7.17 12.83
C VAL A 60 -18.42 6.46 12.46
N HIS A 61 -18.45 5.67 11.40
CA HIS A 61 -17.24 5.07 10.85
C HIS A 61 -16.56 6.07 9.91
N VAL A 62 -15.38 6.53 10.29
CA VAL A 62 -14.64 7.57 9.58
C VAL A 62 -13.45 6.93 8.89
N ARG A 63 -13.27 7.26 7.60
CA ARG A 63 -12.07 6.93 6.83
C ARG A 63 -11.38 8.21 6.41
N TYR A 64 -10.12 8.38 6.79
CA TYR A 64 -9.30 9.50 6.32
C TYR A 64 -8.22 8.98 5.36
N VAL A 65 -7.99 9.75 4.28
CA VAL A 65 -6.93 9.49 3.30
C VAL A 65 -5.96 10.66 3.35
N ARG A 66 -4.69 10.39 3.62
CA ARG A 66 -3.64 11.40 3.58
C ARG A 66 -3.19 11.67 2.15
N LYS A 67 -2.44 12.75 1.96
CA LYS A 67 -1.87 13.13 0.64
C LYS A 67 -0.92 12.07 0.07
N ASP A 68 -0.30 11.26 0.92
CA ASP A 68 0.55 10.13 0.54
C ASP A 68 -0.23 8.88 0.11
N GLY A 69 -1.57 8.91 0.17
CA GLY A 69 -2.44 7.79 -0.16
C GLY A 69 -2.67 6.80 0.99
N SER A 70 -2.03 6.99 2.15
CA SER A 70 -2.28 6.18 3.33
C SER A 70 -3.71 6.40 3.84
N LYS A 71 -4.36 5.29 4.20
CA LYS A 71 -5.74 5.23 4.63
C LYS A 71 -5.77 4.73 6.06
N PHE A 72 -6.55 5.41 6.86
CA PHE A 72 -6.85 4.98 8.21
C PHE A 72 -8.35 5.04 8.41
N GLN A 73 -8.85 4.11 9.20
CA GLN A 73 -10.26 4.06 9.55
C GLN A 73 -10.43 3.92 11.06
N GLY A 74 -11.54 4.41 11.57
CA GLY A 74 -11.87 4.29 12.98
C GLY A 74 -13.28 4.78 13.26
N TYR A 75 -13.83 4.36 14.38
CA TYR A 75 -15.10 4.87 14.87
C TYR A 75 -14.87 6.18 15.60
N ALA A 76 -15.71 7.18 15.38
CA ALA A 76 -15.66 8.46 16.09
C ALA A 76 -17.05 8.91 16.50
N ALA A 77 -17.14 9.67 17.59
CA ALA A 77 -18.33 10.42 17.93
C ALA A 77 -18.21 11.84 17.35
N ILE A 78 -19.31 12.37 16.83
CA ILE A 78 -19.39 13.78 16.44
C ILE A 78 -19.57 14.58 17.73
N THR A 79 -18.59 15.39 18.10
CA THR A 79 -18.61 16.17 19.35
C THR A 79 -18.91 17.64 19.13
N ASP A 80 -18.67 18.14 17.93
CA ASP A 80 -19.10 19.45 17.48
C ASP A 80 -19.63 19.37 16.05
N LEU A 81 -20.75 20.05 15.80
CA LEU A 81 -21.38 20.14 14.50
C LEU A 81 -22.06 21.52 14.38
N SER A 82 -21.53 22.36 13.49
CA SER A 82 -22.07 23.69 13.20
C SER A 82 -22.29 23.85 11.69
N GLU A 83 -23.41 24.47 11.31
CA GLU A 83 -23.77 24.78 9.92
C GLU A 83 -23.50 26.26 9.67
N GLU A 84 -22.61 26.56 8.72
CA GLU A 84 -22.38 27.91 8.20
C GLU A 84 -23.07 28.01 6.84
N ALA A 85 -24.17 28.77 6.79
CA ALA A 85 -24.94 28.99 5.57
C ALA A 85 -24.86 30.48 5.15
N PRO A 86 -23.86 30.88 4.34
CA PRO A 86 -23.81 32.21 3.76
C PRO A 86 -25.04 32.41 2.86
N HIS A 87 -25.62 33.62 2.86
CA HIS A 87 -26.77 33.94 2.00
C HIS A 87 -26.38 34.04 0.50
N ASP A 88 -25.09 34.01 0.17
CA ASP A 88 -24.54 34.20 -1.18
C ASP A 88 -23.60 33.05 -1.62
N ASP A 89 -23.53 31.94 -0.88
CA ASP A 89 -22.60 30.83 -1.19
C ASP A 89 -23.11 29.47 -0.67
N VAL A 90 -22.43 28.39 -1.03
CA VAL A 90 -22.72 27.01 -0.62
C VAL A 90 -22.52 26.84 0.89
N ALA A 91 -23.53 26.28 1.57
CA ALA A 91 -23.44 25.99 3.00
C ALA A 91 -22.31 24.99 3.31
N THR A 92 -21.50 25.33 4.31
CA THR A 92 -20.36 24.54 4.79
C THR A 92 -20.62 24.11 6.24
N TYR A 93 -20.17 22.93 6.61
CA TYR A 93 -20.29 22.39 7.96
C TYR A 93 -18.92 22.36 8.64
N LYS A 94 -18.86 22.84 9.87
CA LYS A 94 -17.73 22.61 10.77
C LYS A 94 -18.03 21.37 11.58
N ILE A 95 -17.16 20.37 11.51
CA ILE A 95 -17.33 19.11 12.21
C ILE A 95 -16.09 18.78 13.03
N LYS A 96 -16.32 18.39 14.28
CA LYS A 96 -15.31 17.79 15.13
C LYS A 96 -15.68 16.35 15.45
N LEU A 97 -14.72 15.46 15.22
CA LEU A 97 -14.83 14.02 15.41
C LEU A 97 -13.82 13.60 16.48
N ASP A 98 -14.30 13.01 17.57
CA ASP A 98 -13.43 12.43 18.60
C ASP A 98 -13.48 10.90 18.50
N GLY A 99 -12.29 10.32 18.34
CA GLY A 99 -12.09 8.90 18.10
C GLY A 99 -12.50 8.01 19.27
N SER A 100 -13.23 6.95 18.97
CA SER A 100 -13.57 5.85 19.86
C SER A 100 -12.68 4.65 19.54
N GLY A 101 -11.62 4.47 20.32
CA GLY A 101 -10.63 3.41 20.14
C GLY A 101 -9.48 3.79 19.21
N ALA A 102 -8.59 2.82 18.93
CA ALA A 102 -7.45 3.03 18.06
C ALA A 102 -7.89 3.09 16.59
N PRO A 103 -7.37 4.05 15.79
CA PRO A 103 -7.57 4.02 14.35
C PRO A 103 -6.72 2.89 13.76
N GLU A 104 -7.30 2.15 12.83
CA GLU A 104 -6.64 1.06 12.11
C GLU A 104 -6.03 1.61 10.82
N GLU A 105 -4.77 1.26 10.55
CA GLU A 105 -4.17 1.49 9.24
C GLU A 105 -4.68 0.42 8.27
N VAL A 106 -5.28 0.86 7.17
CA VAL A 106 -5.94 -0.02 6.20
C VAL A 106 -5.27 0.02 4.84
N ASN A 107 -3.97 0.28 4.87
CA ASN A 107 -3.13 0.19 3.71
C ASN A 107 -3.00 -1.29 3.33
N GLY A 108 -3.25 -1.61 2.07
CA GLY A 108 -2.91 -2.92 1.55
C GLY A 108 -1.39 -3.10 1.45
N THR A 109 -0.93 -4.35 1.48
CA THR A 109 0.47 -4.71 1.25
C THR A 109 0.67 -5.02 -0.23
N LYS A 110 1.69 -4.41 -0.84
CA LYS A 110 2.10 -4.73 -2.22
C LYS A 110 2.85 -6.05 -2.22
N GLN A 111 2.43 -6.98 -3.06
CA GLN A 111 3.11 -8.27 -3.19
C GLN A 111 4.52 -8.08 -3.79
N VAL A 112 5.50 -8.85 -3.30
CA VAL A 112 6.89 -8.84 -3.77
C VAL A 112 7.33 -10.25 -4.12
N GLU A 113 7.75 -10.42 -5.38
CA GLU A 113 8.26 -11.69 -5.90
C GLU A 113 9.76 -11.56 -6.16
N THR A 114 10.55 -12.53 -5.68
CA THR A 114 12.01 -12.51 -5.83
C THR A 114 12.51 -13.81 -6.45
N VAL A 115 13.33 -13.68 -7.49
CA VAL A 115 14.08 -14.81 -8.05
C VAL A 115 15.58 -14.51 -8.01
N THR A 116 16.38 -15.53 -7.75
CA THR A 116 17.84 -15.45 -7.79
C THR A 116 18.39 -16.17 -9.01
N VAL A 117 19.18 -15.48 -9.82
CA VAL A 117 19.89 -16.09 -10.95
C VAL A 117 21.06 -16.92 -10.42
N ALA A 118 21.27 -18.10 -10.99
CA ALA A 118 22.40 -18.96 -10.66
C ALA A 118 23.06 -19.50 -11.93
N GLY A 119 24.37 -19.77 -11.84
CA GLY A 119 25.20 -20.24 -12.95
C GLY A 119 25.99 -19.13 -13.65
N THR A 120 26.82 -19.55 -14.59
CA THR A 120 27.65 -18.67 -15.43
C THR A 120 27.44 -19.10 -16.87
N VAL A 121 27.28 -18.13 -17.77
CA VAL A 121 26.97 -18.43 -19.16
C VAL A 121 28.16 -19.10 -19.85
N THR A 122 27.99 -20.34 -20.28
CA THR A 122 29.00 -21.14 -21.00
C THR A 122 28.81 -21.10 -22.51
N THR A 123 27.64 -20.64 -22.97
CA THR A 123 27.35 -20.42 -24.40
C THR A 123 26.44 -19.21 -24.52
N ALA A 124 26.87 -18.22 -25.31
CA ALA A 124 26.09 -17.01 -25.57
C ALA A 124 24.78 -17.36 -26.28
N GLY A 125 23.74 -16.57 -26.02
CA GLY A 125 22.41 -16.80 -26.57
C GLY A 125 21.36 -15.99 -25.82
N ASN A 126 20.11 -16.42 -25.88
CA ASN A 126 19.01 -15.77 -25.17
C ASN A 126 18.53 -16.65 -24.02
N ALA A 127 18.63 -16.13 -22.80
CA ALA A 127 17.91 -16.70 -21.66
C ALA A 127 16.41 -16.40 -21.81
N THR A 128 15.56 -17.33 -21.38
CA THR A 128 14.11 -17.16 -21.40
C THR A 128 13.63 -16.89 -19.99
N ILE A 129 13.05 -15.71 -19.78
CA ILE A 129 12.44 -15.31 -18.51
C ILE A 129 10.93 -15.37 -18.69
N THR A 130 10.25 -16.22 -17.94
CA THR A 130 8.79 -16.33 -18.01
C THR A 130 8.17 -15.68 -16.79
N VAL A 131 7.46 -14.58 -17.01
CA VAL A 131 6.68 -13.91 -15.96
C VAL A 131 5.24 -14.40 -16.05
N THR A 132 4.75 -14.96 -14.95
CA THR A 132 3.35 -15.37 -14.79
C THR A 132 2.73 -14.49 -13.72
N ALA A 133 1.57 -13.91 -14.01
CA ALA A 133 0.80 -13.12 -13.06
C ALA A 133 -0.66 -13.02 -13.49
N ALA A 134 -1.58 -12.98 -12.53
CA ALA A 134 -2.97 -12.66 -12.77
C ALA A 134 -3.12 -11.19 -13.19
N GLY A 135 -3.96 -10.94 -14.21
CA GLY A 135 -4.23 -9.60 -14.73
C GLY A 135 -3.14 -9.00 -15.63
N MET A 136 -2.04 -9.72 -15.89
CA MET A 136 -0.99 -9.26 -16.82
C MET A 136 -1.34 -9.66 -18.26
N THR A 137 -1.29 -8.69 -19.17
CA THR A 137 -1.51 -8.93 -20.61
C THR A 137 -0.47 -9.91 -21.16
N GLY A 138 -0.94 -11.02 -21.72
CA GLY A 138 -0.07 -12.06 -22.30
C GLY A 138 0.56 -13.00 -21.28
N SER A 139 0.00 -13.13 -20.08
CA SER A 139 0.43 -14.08 -19.05
C SER A 139 0.05 -15.53 -19.38
N PRO A 140 0.96 -16.52 -19.22
CA PRO A 140 2.41 -16.40 -18.94
C PRO A 140 3.17 -15.80 -20.12
N LYS A 141 4.04 -14.81 -19.85
CA LYS A 141 4.81 -14.11 -20.88
C LYS A 141 6.27 -14.52 -20.86
N ALA A 142 6.74 -15.10 -21.95
CA ALA A 142 8.17 -15.39 -22.16
C ALA A 142 8.88 -14.16 -22.75
N ILE A 143 9.94 -13.72 -22.08
CA ILE A 143 10.75 -12.57 -22.43
C ILE A 143 12.18 -13.07 -22.67
N SER A 144 12.71 -12.78 -23.85
CA SER A 144 14.07 -13.17 -24.24
C SER A 144 15.09 -12.14 -23.77
N VAL A 145 16.10 -12.58 -23.04
CA VAL A 145 17.20 -11.74 -22.53
C VAL A 145 18.51 -12.18 -23.15
N ALA A 146 19.14 -11.31 -23.93
CA ALA A 146 20.42 -11.61 -24.57
C ALA A 146 21.54 -11.68 -23.53
N VAL A 147 22.26 -12.80 -23.50
CA VAL A 147 23.40 -13.05 -22.61
C VAL A 147 24.66 -13.40 -23.41
N SER A 148 25.80 -12.96 -22.90
CA SER A 148 27.11 -13.13 -23.51
C SER A 148 27.88 -14.27 -22.83
N LEU A 149 28.84 -14.84 -23.55
CA LEU A 149 29.74 -15.84 -22.98
C LEU A 149 30.48 -15.28 -21.76
N ASN A 150 30.57 -16.08 -20.70
CA ASN A 150 31.16 -15.74 -19.40
C ASN A 150 30.41 -14.67 -18.60
N ASP A 151 29.20 -14.27 -18.99
CA ASP A 151 28.37 -13.47 -18.10
C ASP A 151 28.13 -14.22 -16.79
N SER A 152 28.43 -13.58 -15.66
CA SER A 152 28.14 -14.11 -14.33
C SER A 152 26.64 -13.98 -14.02
N ALA A 153 26.15 -14.75 -13.05
CA ALA A 153 24.77 -14.63 -12.56
C ALA A 153 24.34 -13.19 -12.24
N ALA A 154 25.24 -12.36 -11.70
CA ALA A 154 24.93 -10.96 -11.37
C ALA A 154 24.77 -10.09 -12.62
N VAL A 155 25.60 -10.31 -13.65
CA VAL A 155 25.48 -9.62 -14.95
C VAL A 155 24.20 -10.03 -15.65
N VAL A 156 23.87 -11.33 -15.64
CA VAL A 156 22.61 -11.83 -16.20
C VAL A 156 21.41 -11.25 -15.46
N ALA A 157 21.42 -11.24 -14.13
CA ALA A 157 20.34 -10.63 -13.34
C ALA A 157 20.15 -9.14 -13.67
N GLN A 158 21.23 -8.39 -13.87
CA GLN A 158 21.15 -7.00 -14.32
C GLN A 158 20.47 -6.88 -15.69
N LYS A 159 20.91 -7.66 -16.68
CA LYS A 159 20.31 -7.67 -18.03
C LYS A 159 18.83 -8.06 -17.99
N VAL A 160 18.46 -9.01 -17.13
CA VAL A 160 17.06 -9.39 -16.90
C VAL A 160 16.27 -8.19 -16.38
N ARG A 161 16.74 -7.50 -15.33
CA ARG A 161 16.05 -6.31 -14.78
C ARG A 161 15.88 -5.21 -15.84
N GLU A 162 16.93 -4.92 -16.60
CA GLU A 162 16.90 -3.92 -17.68
C GLU A 162 15.89 -4.30 -18.78
N THR A 163 15.83 -5.58 -19.17
CA THR A 163 14.89 -6.06 -20.19
C THR A 163 13.44 -6.03 -19.68
N LEU A 164 13.20 -6.48 -18.45
CA LEU A 164 11.86 -6.45 -17.83
C LEU A 164 11.34 -5.02 -17.64
N ALA A 165 12.24 -4.05 -17.35
CA ALA A 165 11.88 -2.64 -17.22
C ALA A 165 11.49 -1.96 -18.55
N LEU A 166 11.73 -2.61 -19.70
CA LEU A 166 11.29 -2.16 -21.02
C LEU A 166 9.98 -2.85 -21.47
N ASP A 167 9.56 -3.91 -20.79
CA ASP A 167 8.35 -4.65 -21.16
C ASP A 167 7.09 -3.94 -20.65
N SER A 168 6.27 -3.45 -21.58
CA SER A 168 5.06 -2.67 -21.27
C SER A 168 4.04 -3.43 -20.41
N ALA A 169 3.94 -4.75 -20.54
CA ALA A 169 3.00 -5.55 -19.74
C ALA A 169 3.50 -5.74 -18.31
N VAL A 170 4.82 -5.92 -18.14
CA VAL A 170 5.45 -6.03 -16.81
C VAL A 170 5.38 -4.70 -16.09
N ILE A 171 5.84 -3.61 -16.69
CA ILE A 171 5.87 -2.29 -16.04
C ILE A 171 4.47 -1.70 -15.81
N ALA A 172 3.43 -2.20 -16.49
CA ALA A 172 2.06 -1.79 -16.19
C ALA A 172 1.62 -2.23 -14.79
N LEU A 173 2.12 -3.38 -14.30
CA LEU A 173 1.70 -3.98 -13.04
C LEU A 173 2.76 -4.01 -11.95
N PHE A 174 4.05 -3.96 -12.33
CA PHE A 174 5.16 -4.18 -11.43
C PHE A 174 6.22 -3.08 -11.53
N ASP A 175 6.86 -2.79 -10.41
CA ASP A 175 8.14 -2.10 -10.34
C ASP A 175 9.26 -3.15 -10.33
N VAL A 176 10.21 -3.02 -11.25
CA VAL A 176 11.34 -3.95 -11.41
C VAL A 176 12.53 -3.43 -10.59
N SER A 177 13.08 -4.26 -9.70
CA SER A 177 14.22 -3.92 -8.86
C SER A 177 15.09 -5.14 -8.54
N GLY A 178 16.04 -5.02 -7.62
CA GLY A 178 16.95 -6.10 -7.19
C GLY A 178 18.43 -5.69 -7.25
N VAL A 179 19.29 -6.45 -6.58
CA VAL A 179 20.74 -6.21 -6.50
C VAL A 179 21.51 -7.53 -6.64
N GLY A 180 22.72 -7.45 -7.21
CA GLY A 180 23.54 -8.64 -7.46
C GLY A 180 22.77 -9.64 -8.31
N ILE A 181 22.63 -10.86 -7.81
CA ILE A 181 21.95 -11.98 -8.49
C ILE A 181 20.42 -11.95 -8.38
N ALA A 182 19.85 -11.03 -7.59
CA ALA A 182 18.41 -10.98 -7.35
C ALA A 182 17.67 -10.13 -8.40
N VAL A 183 16.52 -10.64 -8.84
CA VAL A 183 15.53 -9.93 -9.65
C VAL A 183 14.24 -9.89 -8.85
N VAL A 184 13.71 -8.70 -8.61
CA VAL A 184 12.56 -8.46 -7.74
C VAL A 184 11.48 -7.74 -8.52
N LEU A 185 10.24 -8.26 -8.45
CA LEU A 185 9.05 -7.61 -8.97
C LEU A 185 8.12 -7.24 -7.81
N THR A 186 7.81 -5.96 -7.69
CA THR A 186 6.88 -5.45 -6.68
C THR A 186 5.60 -4.98 -7.36
N ARG A 187 4.42 -5.46 -6.93
CA ARG A 187 3.14 -4.97 -7.47
C ARG A 187 3.02 -3.45 -7.25
N LYS A 188 2.59 -2.72 -8.28
CA LYS A 188 2.37 -1.26 -8.19
C LYS A 188 1.21 -0.87 -7.28
N VAL A 189 0.19 -1.72 -7.22
CA VAL A 189 -1.03 -1.52 -6.43
C VAL A 189 -1.16 -2.68 -5.46
N ALA A 190 -1.45 -2.38 -4.20
CA ALA A 190 -1.74 -3.40 -3.21
C ALA A 190 -3.07 -4.10 -3.54
N ALA A 191 -3.05 -5.42 -3.51
CA ALA A 191 -4.17 -6.28 -3.85
C ALA A 191 -4.04 -7.59 -3.06
N ALA A 192 -5.07 -8.43 -3.08
CA ALA A 192 -5.01 -9.77 -2.50
C ALA A 192 -3.89 -10.59 -3.15
N ASN A 193 -3.28 -11.50 -2.37
CA ASN A 193 -2.14 -12.28 -2.83
C ASN A 193 -2.44 -13.05 -4.12
N ASP A 194 -1.60 -12.85 -5.14
CA ASP A 194 -1.65 -13.61 -6.37
C ASP A 194 -0.75 -14.83 -6.22
N ALA A 195 -1.36 -15.97 -5.88
CA ALA A 195 -0.65 -17.26 -5.73
C ALA A 195 -0.05 -17.79 -7.05
N THR A 196 -0.36 -17.16 -8.20
CA THR A 196 0.19 -17.53 -9.51
C THR A 196 1.34 -16.65 -9.96
N LEU A 197 1.67 -15.59 -9.19
CA LEU A 197 2.79 -14.71 -9.48
C LEU A 197 4.10 -15.52 -9.44
N ASN A 198 4.81 -15.55 -10.57
CA ASN A 198 6.04 -16.32 -10.69
C ASN A 198 7.01 -15.68 -11.71
N ILE A 199 8.30 -15.78 -11.42
CA ILE A 199 9.40 -15.43 -12.33
C ILE A 199 10.25 -16.70 -12.54
N ALA A 200 10.11 -17.32 -13.70
CA ALA A 200 10.90 -18.48 -14.07
C ALA A 200 12.09 -18.10 -14.97
N ILE A 201 13.25 -18.71 -14.73
CA ILE A 201 14.48 -18.52 -15.50
C ILE A 201 14.83 -19.84 -16.20
N ALA A 202 15.00 -19.79 -17.52
CA ALA A 202 15.47 -20.90 -18.32
C ALA A 202 16.57 -20.47 -19.30
N ASN A 203 17.36 -21.45 -19.74
CA ASN A 203 18.49 -21.23 -20.64
C ASN A 203 18.06 -20.79 -22.06
N GLY A 204 16.85 -21.08 -22.53
CA GLY A 204 16.42 -20.71 -23.89
C GLY A 204 17.41 -21.22 -24.95
N THR A 205 18.12 -20.30 -25.63
CA THR A 205 19.21 -20.63 -26.57
C THR A 205 20.62 -20.43 -26.01
N CYS A 206 20.78 -19.91 -24.79
CA CYS A 206 22.06 -19.88 -24.09
C CYS A 206 22.30 -21.19 -23.32
N ALA A 207 23.48 -21.32 -22.70
CA ALA A 207 23.78 -22.44 -21.80
C ALA A 207 24.56 -21.96 -20.58
N GLY A 208 24.50 -22.73 -19.49
CA GLY A 208 25.30 -22.51 -18.28
C GLY A 208 24.55 -21.85 -17.11
N LEU A 209 23.32 -21.35 -17.32
CA LEU A 209 22.45 -20.96 -16.21
C LEU A 209 21.83 -22.20 -15.58
N THR A 210 21.63 -22.14 -14.26
CA THR A 210 20.79 -23.10 -13.55
C THR A 210 19.35 -22.65 -13.71
N ALA A 211 18.50 -23.51 -14.28
CA ALA A 211 17.09 -23.19 -14.44
C ALA A 211 16.42 -23.04 -13.07
N VAL A 212 15.62 -21.98 -12.93
CA VAL A 212 14.86 -21.68 -11.71
C VAL A 212 13.39 -21.65 -12.13
N PRO A 213 12.62 -22.74 -11.95
CA PRO A 213 11.25 -22.82 -12.45
C PRO A 213 10.25 -22.01 -11.61
N THR A 214 10.59 -21.74 -10.35
CA THR A 214 9.75 -21.01 -9.40
C THR A 214 10.55 -19.95 -8.65
N SER A 215 10.00 -18.75 -8.55
CA SER A 215 10.46 -17.68 -7.66
C SER A 215 9.91 -17.84 -6.24
N THR A 216 10.31 -16.95 -5.34
CA THR A 216 9.84 -16.90 -3.96
C THR A 216 8.96 -15.67 -3.74
N ASP A 217 7.75 -15.90 -3.22
CA ASP A 217 6.88 -14.86 -2.65
C ASP A 217 7.51 -14.37 -1.35
N THR A 218 8.25 -13.26 -1.42
CA THR A 218 8.97 -12.69 -0.27
C THR A 218 8.11 -11.72 0.52
N THR A 219 6.98 -11.27 -0.04
CA THR A 219 5.97 -10.48 0.68
C THR A 219 4.61 -10.73 0.05
N PRO A 220 3.71 -11.45 0.75
CA PRO A 220 2.36 -11.71 0.25
C PRO A 220 1.55 -10.41 0.10
N GLY A 221 0.72 -10.35 -0.94
CA GLY A 221 -0.20 -9.23 -1.18
C GLY A 221 -1.38 -9.23 -0.21
N VAL A 222 -1.74 -8.05 0.30
CA VAL A 222 -2.95 -7.82 1.08
C VAL A 222 -3.76 -6.69 0.44
N ALA A 223 -5.04 -6.91 0.18
CA ALA A 223 -5.92 -5.87 -0.35
C ALA A 223 -6.15 -4.77 0.70
N PRO A 224 -6.14 -3.48 0.32
CA PRO A 224 -6.62 -2.42 1.20
C PRO A 224 -8.10 -2.67 1.55
N ILE A 225 -8.49 -2.43 2.80
CA ILE A 225 -9.89 -2.51 3.25
C ILE A 225 -10.59 -1.15 3.25
#